data_AF-A0A7C5ZRJ0-F1
#
_entry.id   AF-A0A7C5ZRJ0-F1
#
_cell.length_a   1.000
_cell.length_b   1.000
_cell.length_c   1.000
_cell.angle_alpha   90.00
_cell.angle_beta   90.00
_cell.angle_gamma   90.00
#
_symmetry.space_group_name_H-M   'P 1'
#
loop_
_entity.id
_entity.type
_entity.pdbx_description
1 polymer ?
#
loop_
_entity_poly.entity_id
_entity_poly.type
_entity_poly.pdbx_seq_one_letter_code
_entity_poly.pdbx_strand_id
1 'polypeptide(L)' 'MEKLNPPTNALLISYQSLKRLDRNGVYTAIVKYAERLGYHNPNLTRLKDHFGPHCFRHWFMAAKRWHVERMH' A
#
# COMPACT_ATOMS: atom_id res chain seq x y z
N MET A 1 -1.60 -22.23 -5.84
CA MET A 1 -1.85 -20.82 -6.21
C MET A 1 -2.80 -20.84 -7.39
N GLU A 2 -4.07 -20.52 -7.18
CA GLU A 2 -5.09 -20.47 -8.23
C GLU A 2 -4.72 -19.36 -9.24
N LYS A 3 -4.62 -19.70 -10.53
CA LYS A 3 -4.36 -18.70 -11.57
C LYS A 3 -5.67 -17.96 -11.86
N LEU A 4 -5.73 -16.71 -11.44
CA LEU A 4 -6.77 -15.79 -11.89
C LEU A 4 -6.60 -15.59 -13.41
N ASN A 5 -7.69 -15.75 -14.18
CA ASN A 5 -7.75 -15.46 -15.61
C ASN A 5 -8.49 -14.13 -15.82
N PRO A 6 -7.88 -12.98 -15.49
CA PRO A 6 -8.55 -11.69 -15.62
C PRO A 6 -8.72 -11.31 -17.10
N PRO A 7 -9.76 -10.55 -17.43
CA PRO A 7 -9.98 -10.02 -18.78
C PRO A 7 -9.02 -8.87 -19.16
N THR A 8 -7.94 -8.65 -18.40
CA THR A 8 -7.02 -7.52 -18.57
C THR A 8 -5.57 -7.94 -18.40
N ASN A 9 -4.68 -7.37 -19.23
CA ASN A 9 -3.23 -7.59 -19.17
C ASN A 9 -2.52 -6.73 -18.09
N ALA A 10 -3.25 -6.29 -17.06
CA ALA A 10 -2.66 -5.50 -15.98
C ALA A 10 -1.81 -6.39 -15.05
N LEU A 11 -0.63 -5.89 -14.65
CA LEU A 11 0.26 -6.59 -13.71
C LEU A 11 -0.36 -6.78 -12.32
N LEU A 12 -1.16 -5.80 -11.89
CA LEU A 12 -1.91 -5.83 -10.63
C LEU A 12 -3.40 -5.71 -10.93
N ILE A 13 -4.15 -6.66 -10.39
CA ILE A 13 -5.61 -6.74 -10.52
C ILE A 13 -6.27 -6.74 -9.15
N SER A 14 -7.46 -6.15 -9.06
CA SER A 14 -8.30 -6.30 -7.87
C SER A 14 -8.94 -7.68 -7.86
N TYR A 15 -8.89 -8.38 -6.72
CA TYR A 15 -9.53 -9.69 -6.58
C TYR A 15 -11.05 -9.63 -6.67
N GLN A 16 -11.65 -8.51 -6.24
CA GLN A 16 -13.10 -8.35 -6.22
C GLN A 16 -13.69 -8.03 -7.59
N SER A 17 -13.01 -7.17 -8.36
CA SER A 17 -13.54 -6.70 -9.65
C SER A 17 -12.88 -7.36 -10.86
N LEU A 18 -11.78 -8.10 -10.67
CA LEU A 18 -10.93 -8.70 -11.71
C LEU A 18 -10.43 -7.69 -12.77
N LYS A 19 -10.54 -6.40 -12.47
CA LYS A 19 -10.06 -5.28 -13.29
C LYS A 19 -8.69 -4.83 -12.78
N ARG A 20 -8.03 -4.00 -13.58
CA ARG A 20 -6.79 -3.30 -13.19
C ARG A 20 -6.99 -2.64 -11.82
N LEU A 21 -6.03 -2.86 -10.92
CA LEU A 21 -6.05 -2.26 -9.59
C LEU A 21 -6.01 -0.73 -9.73
N ASP A 22 -7.04 -0.07 -9.19
CA ASP A 22 -7.21 1.36 -9.25
C ASP A 22 -6.62 2.04 -8.00
N ARG A 23 -6.60 3.38 -7.99
CA ARG A 23 -6.02 4.16 -6.89
C ARG A 23 -6.70 3.87 -5.55
N ASN A 24 -8.02 3.67 -5.56
CA ASN A 24 -8.77 3.38 -4.34
C ASN A 24 -8.42 1.98 -3.83
N GLY A 25 -8.32 0.99 -4.72
CA GLY A 25 -7.83 -0.35 -4.37
C GLY A 25 -6.42 -0.34 -3.77
N VAL A 26 -5.49 0.45 -4.33
CA VAL A 26 -4.14 0.62 -3.76
C VAL A 26 -4.20 1.27 -2.37
N TYR A 27 -5.01 2.33 -2.21
CA TYR A 27 -5.19 3.00 -0.92
C TYR A 27 -5.71 2.03 0.15
N THR A 28 -6.79 1.31 -0.14
CA THR A 28 -7.38 0.33 0.78
C THR A 28 -6.41 -0.78 1.14
N ALA A 29 -5.64 -1.30 0.18
CA ALA A 29 -4.63 -2.32 0.45
C ALA A 29 -3.57 -1.80 1.44
N ILE A 30 -3.03 -0.61 1.20
CA ILE A 30 -2.00 0.00 2.05
C ILE A 30 -2.56 0.28 3.45
N VAL A 31 -3.74 0.91 3.55
CA VAL A 31 -4.37 1.23 4.83
C VAL A 31 -4.65 -0.04 5.64
N LYS A 32 -5.22 -1.08 5.03
CA LYS A 32 -5.52 -2.35 5.71
C LYS A 32 -4.29 -2.98 6.36
N TYR A 33 -3.14 -2.95 5.70
CA TYR A 33 -1.91 -3.48 6.30
C TYR A 33 -1.29 -2.52 7.32
N ALA A 34 -1.38 -1.20 7.10
CA ALA A 34 -0.94 -0.20 8.07
C ALA A 34 -1.74 -0.30 9.39
N GLU A 35 -3.06 -0.52 9.32
CA GLU A 35 -3.92 -0.76 10.49
C GLU A 35 -3.47 -1.99 11.27
N ARG A 36 -3.24 -3.11 10.56
CA ARG A 36 -2.79 -4.37 11.19
C ARG A 36 -1.44 -4.25 11.89
N LEU A 37 -0.57 -3.38 11.39
CA LEU A 37 0.73 -3.10 11.97
C LEU A 37 0.69 -2.00 13.05
N GLY A 38 -0.49 -1.40 13.32
CA GLY A 38 -0.65 -0.32 14.28
C GLY A 38 -0.20 1.06 13.78
N TYR A 39 0.13 1.20 12.49
CA TYR A 39 0.53 2.47 11.85
C TYR A 39 -0.65 3.29 11.31
N HIS A 40 -1.88 2.78 11.42
CA HIS A 40 -3.10 3.48 11.04
C HIS A 40 -4.16 3.26 12.11
N ASN A 41 -4.71 4.34 12.67
CA ASN A 41 -5.81 4.28 13.62
C ASN A 41 -7.01 5.06 13.04
N PRO A 42 -8.04 4.35 12.53
CA PRO A 42 -9.19 4.99 11.88
C PRO A 42 -10.09 5.76 12.87
N ASN A 43 -9.90 5.61 14.18
CA ASN A 43 -10.67 6.32 15.21
C ASN A 43 -10.15 7.73 15.51
N LEU A 44 -8.99 8.12 14.97
CA LEU A 44 -8.42 9.45 15.18
C LEU A 44 -8.87 10.38 14.04
N THR A 45 -9.62 11.43 14.36
CA THR A 45 -10.21 12.41 13.42
C THR A 45 -9.17 13.23 12.64
N ARG A 46 -7.86 13.03 12.89
CA ARG A 46 -6.79 13.87 12.36
C ARG A 46 -6.15 13.25 11.12
N LEU A 47 -6.22 13.97 10.00
CA LEU A 47 -5.62 13.60 8.70
C LEU A 47 -4.12 13.23 8.78
N LYS A 48 -3.40 13.71 9.81
CA LYS A 48 -1.98 13.40 10.06
C LYS A 48 -1.73 11.96 10.54
N ASP A 49 -2.75 11.27 11.05
CA ASP A 49 -2.63 9.90 11.57
C ASP A 49 -3.00 8.85 10.52
N HIS A 50 -3.40 9.29 9.32
CA HIS A 50 -3.71 8.42 8.21
C HIS A 50 -2.44 8.16 7.38
N PHE A 51 -1.73 7.08 7.71
CA PHE A 51 -0.62 6.61 6.90
C PHE A 51 -1.13 6.12 5.53
N GLY A 52 -1.23 7.05 4.58
CA GLY A 52 -1.70 6.80 3.23
C GLY A 52 -0.57 6.45 2.23
N PRO A 53 -0.90 6.22 0.96
CA PRO A 53 0.06 5.87 -0.10
C PRO A 53 1.23 6.86 -0.25
N HIS A 54 0.98 8.14 0.03
CA HIS A 54 2.00 9.19 -0.02
C HIS A 54 2.99 9.08 1.15
N CYS A 55 2.51 8.80 2.35
CA CYS A 55 3.36 8.56 3.53
C CYS A 55 4.19 7.27 3.34
N PHE A 56 3.58 6.22 2.77
CA PHE A 56 4.30 4.98 2.45
C PHE A 56 5.45 5.23 1.46
N ARG A 57 5.23 6.03 0.41
CA ARG A 57 6.29 6.40 -0.53
C ARG A 57 7.46 7.12 0.16
N HIS A 58 7.18 8.06 1.05
CA HIS A 58 8.22 8.78 1.80
C HIS A 58 9.00 7.85 2.73
N TRP A 59 8.30 6.99 3.48
CA TRP A 59 8.94 5.98 4.32
C TRP A 59 9.80 5.02 3.51
N PHE A 60 9.31 4.53 2.37
CA PHE A 60 10.05 3.59 1.53
C PHE A 60 11.33 4.21 0.94
N MET A 61 11.26 5.46 0.47
CA MET A 61 12.45 6.17 -0.02
C MET A 61 13.45 6.46 1.10
N ALA A 62 12.97 6.82 2.29
CA ALA A 62 13.83 6.99 3.46
C ALA A 62 14.47 5.64 3.87
N ALA A 63 13.70 4.56 3.93
CA ALA A 63 14.19 3.22 4.27
C ALA A 63 15.27 2.73 3.30
N LYS A 64 15.14 2.99 2.00
CA LYS A 64 16.21 2.71 1.03
C LYS A 64 17.50 3.47 1.35
N ARG A 65 17.38 4.73 1.79
CA ARG A 65 18.55 5.53 2.18
C ARG A 65 19.28 4.96 3.40
N TRP A 66 18.54 4.49 4.40
CA TRP A 66 19.10 3.78 5.56
C TRP A 66 19.81 2.47 5.20
N HIS A 67 19.38 1.77 4.15
CA HIS A 67 20.07 0.55 3.68
C HIS A 67 21.38 0.84 2.95
N VAL A 68 21.47 1.97 2.24
CA VAL A 68 22.72 2.40 1.59
C VAL A 68 23.73 2.91 2.62
N GLU A 69 23.28 3.67 3.63
CA GLU A 69 24.15 4.24 4.67
C GLU A 69 24.65 3.21 5.71
N ARG A 70 24.04 2.01 5.80
CA ARG A 70 24.50 0.90 6.67
C ARG A 70 25.38 -0.15 5.98
N MET A 71 25.68 0.03 4.69
CA MET A 71 26.64 -0.83 3.95
C MET A 71 28.02 -0.17 3.81
N HIS A 72 28.31 0.85 4.62
CA HIS A 72 29.63 1.47 4.77
C HIS A 72 30.08 1.40 6.23
#